data_AF-U9U6V2-F1
#
_entry.id   AF-U9U6V2-F1
#
_cell.length_a   1.000
_cell.length_b   1.000
_cell.length_c   1.000
_cell.angle_alpha   90.00
_cell.angle_beta   90.00
_cell.angle_gamma   90.00
#
_symmetry.space_group_name_H-M   'P 1'
#
loop_
_entity.id
_entity.type
_entity.pdbx_description
1 polymer ?
#
loop_
_entity_poly.entity_id
_entity_poly.type
_entity_poly.pdbx_seq_one_letter_code
_entity_poly.pdbx_strand_id
1 'polypeptide(L)'
;MQEICKMLMNQTSSLKSLTFLHPSITNFIPFVYYPGANDCLKNLSELRCNSNISSEFFYQLSKTCHNIILLEIIIDRNISNGLADLISIQKNLKYVKLILSFDYEGQFKDFEKFQYAIFPQLQVLRIRREIYIGGIGSCNENSLHLTIAKFCPNLKKLCIGFKNNKLETLKMISDNCQYLESIKILCGGYYSSEKEALKAVAKYSQNITELILYHLFSKQLRSFPEELESFFKSWTSHVPLKSISLVVVTNYICESSLDKYDENMEVIKKYIKLGVIKKFK
;
A
#
# COMPACT_ATOMS: atom_id res chain seq x y z
N MET A 1 -6.69 24.09 20.13
CA MET A 1 -6.96 23.32 18.89
C MET A 1 -8.37 23.57 18.37
N GLN A 2 -9.40 23.48 19.22
CA GLN A 2 -10.80 23.77 18.88
C GLN A 2 -11.04 25.15 18.23
N GLU A 3 -10.51 26.22 18.82
CA GLU A 3 -10.63 27.60 18.29
C GLU A 3 -9.91 27.78 16.94
N ILE A 4 -8.79 27.10 16.74
CA ILE A 4 -8.06 27.11 15.46
C ILE A 4 -8.91 26.43 14.37
N CYS A 5 -9.52 25.28 14.67
CA CYS A 5 -10.43 24.61 13.74
C CYS A 5 -11.66 25.49 13.42
N LYS A 6 -12.22 26.18 14.42
CA LYS A 6 -13.35 27.10 14.23
C LYS A 6 -12.97 28.29 13.34
N MET A 7 -11.82 28.90 13.60
CA MET A 7 -11.28 29.98 12.75
C MET A 7 -11.04 29.51 11.32
N LEU A 8 -10.42 28.34 11.11
CA LEU A 8 -10.16 27.79 9.79
C LEU A 8 -11.45 27.50 9.01
N MET A 9 -12.48 26.96 9.66
CA MET A 9 -13.77 26.68 9.01
C MET A 9 -14.53 27.97 8.67
N ASN A 10 -14.41 29.01 9.49
CA ASN A 10 -15.06 30.30 9.22
C ASN A 10 -14.33 31.13 8.15
N GLN A 11 -13.00 31.03 8.06
CA GLN A 11 -12.20 31.85 7.14
C GLN A 11 -11.95 31.19 5.78
N THR A 12 -12.11 29.88 5.68
CA THR A 12 -11.88 29.13 4.44
C THR A 12 -13.20 28.79 3.78
N SER A 13 -13.48 29.35 2.60
CA SER A 13 -14.72 29.07 1.87
C SER A 13 -14.75 27.71 1.19
N SER A 14 -13.59 27.07 1.01
CA SER A 14 -13.47 25.79 0.28
C SER A 14 -12.15 25.08 0.57
N LEU A 15 -12.18 24.03 1.37
CA LEU A 15 -11.06 23.14 1.66
C LEU A 15 -10.97 22.03 0.60
N LYS A 16 -9.78 21.85 0.01
CA LYS A 16 -9.53 20.78 -0.99
C LYS A 16 -8.93 19.51 -0.39
N SER A 17 -8.12 19.64 0.66
CA SER A 17 -7.40 18.52 1.27
C SER A 17 -7.49 18.60 2.78
N LEU A 18 -7.81 17.47 3.42
CA LEU A 18 -7.95 17.33 4.86
C LEU A 18 -7.10 16.15 5.33
N THR A 19 -6.21 16.39 6.28
CA THR A 19 -5.44 15.34 6.95
C THR A 19 -5.79 15.32 8.43
N PHE A 20 -6.29 14.19 8.92
CA PHE A 20 -6.80 14.01 10.28
C PHE A 20 -6.32 12.67 10.85
N LEU A 21 -5.11 12.66 11.41
CA LEU A 21 -4.41 11.43 11.82
C LEU A 21 -4.36 11.22 13.35
N HIS A 22 -5.20 11.90 14.13
CA HIS A 22 -5.09 11.91 15.60
C HIS A 22 -5.89 10.76 16.25
N PRO A 23 -5.24 9.76 16.88
CA PRO A 23 -5.94 8.59 17.46
C PRO A 23 -6.54 8.84 18.86
N SER A 24 -6.12 9.91 19.54
CA SER A 24 -6.20 9.95 21.02
C SER A 24 -7.13 10.99 21.64
N ILE A 25 -8.04 11.62 20.88
CA ILE A 25 -9.03 12.53 21.48
C ILE A 25 -10.38 11.83 21.46
N THR A 26 -10.57 10.99 22.47
CA THR A 26 -11.84 10.38 22.87
C THR A 26 -12.88 11.39 23.38
N ASN A 27 -12.66 12.69 23.28
CA ASN A 27 -13.68 13.70 23.57
C ASN A 27 -13.62 14.85 22.56
N PHE A 28 -14.38 14.68 21.47
CA PHE A 28 -15.19 15.70 20.79
C PHE A 28 -14.55 17.10 20.64
N ILE A 29 -14.21 17.50 19.42
CA ILE A 29 -14.97 18.56 18.70
C ILE A 29 -14.90 18.29 17.20
N PRO A 30 -15.99 17.80 16.60
CA PRO A 30 -16.06 17.69 15.16
C PRO A 30 -16.25 19.10 14.59
N PHE A 31 -15.22 19.59 13.91
CA PHE A 31 -15.28 20.88 13.19
C PHE A 31 -16.45 20.93 12.19
N VAL A 32 -16.98 19.78 11.79
CA VAL A 32 -18.23 19.63 11.01
C VAL A 32 -19.46 20.25 11.68
N TYR A 33 -19.46 20.48 13.00
CA TYR A 33 -20.55 21.20 13.68
C TYR A 33 -20.35 22.71 13.76
N TYR A 34 -19.19 23.22 13.33
CA TYR A 34 -19.01 24.67 13.28
C TYR A 34 -19.82 25.27 12.14
N PRO A 35 -20.46 26.44 12.35
CA PRO A 35 -21.06 27.20 11.25
C PRO A 35 -20.06 27.37 10.09
N GLY A 36 -20.51 27.18 8.85
CA GLY A 36 -19.65 27.28 7.65
C GLY A 36 -18.85 26.01 7.31
N ALA A 37 -18.81 24.99 8.18
CA ALA A 37 -18.07 23.76 7.89
C ALA A 37 -18.58 23.00 6.66
N ASN A 38 -19.91 22.96 6.46
CA ASN A 38 -20.49 22.31 5.29
C ASN A 38 -20.03 22.95 3.98
N ASP A 39 -20.02 24.28 3.93
CA ASP A 39 -19.58 25.03 2.75
C ASP A 39 -18.08 24.83 2.51
N CYS A 40 -17.29 24.90 3.59
CA CYS A 40 -15.86 24.66 3.56
C CYS A 40 -15.52 23.25 3.04
N LEU A 41 -16.21 22.20 3.50
CA LEU A 41 -15.88 20.81 3.19
C LEU A 41 -16.53 20.28 1.90
N LYS A 42 -17.53 20.97 1.34
CA LYS A 42 -18.26 20.54 0.12
C LYS A 42 -17.35 20.20 -1.06
N ASN A 43 -16.22 20.89 -1.18
CA ASN A 43 -15.26 20.74 -2.27
C ASN A 43 -14.03 19.89 -1.90
N LEU A 44 -14.13 19.12 -0.81
CA LEU A 44 -13.05 18.24 -0.39
C LEU A 44 -12.79 17.16 -1.44
N SER A 45 -11.59 17.18 -2.02
CA SER A 45 -11.14 16.23 -3.02
C SER A 45 -10.15 15.20 -2.47
N GLU A 46 -9.51 15.50 -1.34
CA GLU A 46 -8.52 14.63 -0.71
C GLU A 46 -8.77 14.49 0.79
N LEU A 47 -8.83 13.26 1.28
CA LEU A 47 -8.97 12.95 2.71
C LEU A 47 -7.88 11.96 3.14
N ARG A 48 -7.18 12.29 4.22
CA ARG A 48 -6.28 11.36 4.91
C ARG A 48 -6.72 11.20 6.36
N CYS A 49 -7.03 9.99 6.81
CA CYS A 49 -7.64 9.79 8.13
C CYS A 49 -7.29 8.44 8.77
N ASN A 50 -7.45 8.32 10.09
CA ASN A 50 -7.35 7.02 10.79
C ASN A 50 -8.69 6.25 10.74
N SER A 51 -8.65 4.91 10.70
CA SER A 51 -9.87 4.08 10.63
C SER A 51 -10.69 4.07 11.92
N ASN A 52 -10.09 4.41 13.05
CA ASN A 52 -10.72 4.38 14.38
C ASN A 52 -11.34 5.71 14.81
N ILE A 53 -11.40 6.71 13.92
CA ILE A 53 -12.16 7.95 14.17
C ILE A 53 -13.64 7.61 14.38
N SER A 54 -14.37 8.41 15.15
CA SER A 54 -15.77 8.13 15.47
C SER A 54 -16.67 7.99 14.24
N SER A 55 -17.67 7.10 14.31
CA SER A 55 -18.65 6.93 13.22
C SER A 55 -19.42 8.21 12.92
N GLU A 56 -19.68 9.02 13.95
CA GLU A 56 -20.33 10.31 13.80
C GLU A 56 -19.53 11.26 12.90
N PHE A 57 -18.20 11.28 13.02
CA PHE A 57 -17.36 12.10 12.15
C PHE A 57 -17.51 11.71 10.68
N PHE A 58 -17.43 10.41 10.38
CA PHE A 58 -17.58 9.92 9.01
C PHE A 58 -19.00 10.12 8.48
N TYR A 59 -20.02 9.98 9.32
CA TYR A 59 -21.41 10.26 8.97
C TYR A 59 -21.63 11.74 8.60
N GLN A 60 -20.98 12.68 9.28
CA GLN A 60 -21.09 14.10 8.90
C GLN A 60 -20.33 14.41 7.60
N LEU A 61 -19.16 13.80 7.39
CA LEU A 61 -18.47 13.91 6.10
C LEU A 61 -19.29 13.31 4.97
N SER A 62 -19.99 12.19 5.18
CA SER A 62 -20.79 11.55 4.14
C SER A 62 -21.97 12.41 3.68
N LYS A 63 -22.48 13.30 4.54
CA LYS A 63 -23.52 14.29 4.18
C LYS A 63 -23.03 15.46 3.34
N THR A 64 -21.74 15.74 3.32
CA THR A 64 -21.18 16.98 2.75
C THR A 64 -20.22 16.70 1.60
N CYS A 65 -19.32 15.73 1.80
CA CYS A 65 -18.21 15.40 0.91
C CYS A 65 -18.58 14.25 -0.02
N HIS A 66 -18.99 14.54 -1.25
CA HIS A 66 -19.42 13.52 -2.23
C HIS A 66 -18.47 13.36 -3.43
N ASN A 67 -17.39 14.17 -3.46
CA ASN A 67 -16.46 14.27 -4.59
C ASN A 67 -15.00 14.00 -4.17
N ILE A 68 -14.78 13.19 -3.14
CA ILE A 68 -13.42 12.77 -2.77
C ILE A 68 -12.85 11.96 -3.93
N ILE A 69 -11.65 12.36 -4.37
CA ILE A 69 -10.88 11.71 -5.44
C ILE A 69 -9.82 10.80 -4.83
N LEU A 70 -9.15 11.27 -3.77
CA LEU A 70 -8.10 10.56 -3.05
C LEU A 70 -8.49 10.34 -1.59
N LEU A 71 -8.54 9.08 -1.17
CA LEU A 71 -8.75 8.68 0.22
C LEU A 71 -7.57 7.86 0.72
N GLU A 72 -6.84 8.38 1.71
CA GLU A 72 -5.79 7.66 2.42
C GLU A 72 -6.27 7.29 3.82
N ILE A 73 -6.28 6.00 4.15
CA ILE A 73 -6.76 5.50 5.43
C ILE A 73 -5.61 4.83 6.16
N ILE A 74 -5.22 5.38 7.31
CA ILE A 74 -4.33 4.70 8.24
C ILE A 74 -5.20 3.78 9.10
N ILE A 75 -5.00 2.49 8.94
CA ILE A 75 -5.82 1.48 9.58
C ILE A 75 -5.23 1.19 10.96
N ASP A 76 -6.04 1.44 11.99
CA ASP A 76 -5.78 1.12 13.39
C ASP A 76 -6.53 -0.19 13.77
N ARG A 77 -6.45 -0.61 15.05
CA ARG A 77 -7.07 -1.83 15.60
C ARG A 77 -8.57 -1.93 15.31
N ASN A 78 -9.26 -0.78 15.33
CA ASN A 78 -10.69 -0.70 15.15
C ASN A 78 -11.03 0.07 13.87
N ILE A 79 -12.12 -0.35 13.25
CA ILE A 79 -12.65 0.26 12.04
C ILE A 79 -14.02 0.80 12.38
N SER A 80 -14.20 2.10 12.20
CA SER A 80 -15.50 2.73 12.36
C SER A 80 -16.42 2.35 11.21
N ASN A 81 -17.65 1.97 11.56
CA ASN A 81 -18.70 1.63 10.60
C ASN A 81 -18.99 2.79 9.63
N GLY A 82 -18.91 4.05 10.10
CA GLY A 82 -19.23 5.22 9.28
C GLY A 82 -18.26 5.44 8.11
N LEU A 83 -17.04 4.88 8.18
CA LEU A 83 -16.08 5.01 7.08
C LEU A 83 -16.52 4.26 5.82
N ALA A 84 -17.20 3.12 5.98
CA ALA A 84 -17.80 2.42 4.83
C ALA A 84 -18.88 3.28 4.17
N ASP A 85 -19.72 3.94 4.97
CA ASP A 85 -20.77 4.84 4.47
C ASP A 85 -20.19 6.06 3.75
N LEU A 86 -19.11 6.64 4.28
CA LEU A 86 -18.41 7.74 3.61
C LEU A 86 -17.90 7.33 2.22
N ILE A 87 -17.38 6.11 2.09
CA ILE A 87 -16.78 5.63 0.84
C ILE A 87 -17.85 5.31 -0.20
N SER A 88 -18.95 4.69 0.22
CA SER A 88 -20.01 4.24 -0.69
C SER A 88 -20.73 5.39 -1.39
N ILE A 89 -20.78 6.59 -0.78
CA ILE A 89 -21.44 7.77 -1.36
C ILE A 89 -20.55 8.57 -2.33
N GLN A 90 -19.26 8.23 -2.46
CA GLN A 90 -18.34 9.01 -3.29
C GLN A 90 -18.60 8.77 -4.78
N LYS A 91 -18.77 9.86 -5.53
CA LYS A 91 -19.05 9.80 -6.99
C LYS A 91 -17.80 9.67 -7.84
N ASN A 92 -16.66 10.15 -7.33
CA ASN A 92 -15.43 10.36 -8.11
C ASN A 92 -14.18 9.76 -7.44
N LEU A 93 -14.35 8.78 -6.56
CA LEU A 93 -13.24 8.15 -5.85
C LEU A 93 -12.36 7.38 -6.83
N LYS A 94 -11.12 7.82 -7.01
CA LYS A 94 -10.16 7.21 -7.95
C LYS A 94 -9.01 6.51 -7.23
N TYR A 95 -8.57 7.07 -6.11
CA TYR A 95 -7.41 6.59 -5.39
C TYR A 95 -7.77 6.33 -3.94
N VAL A 96 -7.96 5.05 -3.59
CA VAL A 96 -7.98 4.64 -2.19
C VAL A 96 -6.60 4.09 -1.86
N LYS A 97 -6.00 4.53 -0.75
CA LYS A 97 -4.74 4.03 -0.23
C LYS A 97 -4.95 3.63 1.22
N LEU A 98 -4.92 2.33 1.49
CA LEU A 98 -4.90 1.82 2.86
C LEU A 98 -3.45 1.70 3.31
N ILE A 99 -3.11 2.26 4.47
CA ILE A 99 -1.85 2.06 5.18
C ILE A 99 -2.18 1.26 6.43
N LEU A 100 -1.59 0.09 6.59
CA LEU A 100 -1.63 -0.63 7.85
C LEU A 100 -0.42 -0.18 8.69
N SER A 101 -0.61 0.23 9.93
CA SER A 101 0.48 0.47 10.89
C SER A 101 0.28 -0.47 12.08
N PHE A 102 1.18 -1.43 12.25
CA PHE A 102 1.07 -2.46 13.28
C PHE A 102 1.99 -2.13 14.44
N ASP A 103 1.55 -1.27 15.35
CA ASP A 103 2.36 -0.92 16.50
C ASP A 103 2.32 -1.99 17.61
N TYR A 104 1.31 -2.87 17.62
CA TYR A 104 1.15 -3.90 18.67
C TYR A 104 0.46 -5.19 18.19
N GLU A 105 0.73 -6.29 18.90
CA GLU A 105 0.24 -7.67 18.71
C GLU A 105 -1.30 -7.81 18.89
N GLY A 106 -2.08 -7.19 18.00
CA GLY A 106 -3.54 -7.25 18.00
C GLY A 106 -4.11 -7.90 16.74
N GLN A 107 -5.16 -8.71 16.90
CA GLN A 107 -5.93 -9.25 15.78
C GLN A 107 -6.72 -8.14 15.07
N PHE A 108 -6.67 -8.13 13.73
CA PHE A 108 -7.60 -7.37 12.91
C PHE A 108 -8.97 -8.05 12.89
N LYS A 109 -9.85 -7.68 13.82
CA LYS A 109 -11.19 -8.28 13.91
C LYS A 109 -12.20 -7.68 12.91
N ASP A 110 -11.92 -6.48 12.41
CA ASP A 110 -12.92 -5.68 11.69
C ASP A 110 -12.62 -5.49 10.20
N PHE A 111 -11.60 -6.16 9.65
CA PHE A 111 -11.24 -5.96 8.24
C PHE A 111 -12.38 -6.39 7.29
N GLU A 112 -13.18 -7.37 7.69
CA GLU A 112 -14.41 -7.79 7.00
C GLU A 112 -15.45 -6.66 6.89
N LYS A 113 -15.46 -5.67 7.79
CA LYS A 113 -16.41 -4.55 7.74
C LYS A 113 -16.19 -3.65 6.52
N PHE A 114 -14.96 -3.59 6.00
CA PHE A 114 -14.65 -2.79 4.82
C PHE A 114 -14.95 -3.48 3.50
N GLN A 115 -15.22 -4.80 3.53
CA GLN A 115 -15.25 -5.67 2.35
C GLN A 115 -16.17 -5.17 1.23
N TYR A 116 -17.31 -4.55 1.58
CA TYR A 116 -18.33 -4.17 0.60
C TYR A 116 -18.18 -2.74 0.05
N ALA A 117 -17.63 -1.81 0.84
CA ALA A 117 -17.58 -0.40 0.46
C ALA A 117 -16.25 -0.01 -0.18
N ILE A 118 -15.13 -0.51 0.36
CA ILE A 118 -13.78 -0.03 -0.02
C ILE A 118 -13.25 -0.75 -1.25
N PHE A 119 -13.41 -2.06 -1.25
CA PHE A 119 -12.66 -2.95 -2.12
C PHE A 119 -13.05 -2.90 -3.60
N PRO A 120 -14.33 -2.72 -3.97
CA PRO A 120 -14.70 -2.52 -5.37
C PRO A 120 -14.03 -1.30 -6.02
N GLN A 121 -13.70 -0.27 -5.22
CA GLN A 121 -13.13 1.00 -5.68
C GLN A 121 -11.60 1.06 -5.54
N LEU A 122 -10.94 0.01 -5.02
CA LEU A 122 -9.53 0.02 -4.67
C LEU A 122 -8.64 -0.22 -5.90
N GLN A 123 -7.91 0.80 -6.34
CA GLN A 123 -6.96 0.69 -7.45
C GLN A 123 -5.51 0.45 -6.99
N VAL A 124 -5.14 0.96 -5.80
CA VAL A 124 -3.78 0.92 -5.27
C VAL A 124 -3.82 0.51 -3.80
N LEU A 125 -3.09 -0.54 -3.43
CA LEU A 125 -3.01 -0.99 -2.04
C LEU A 125 -1.58 -0.87 -1.53
N ARG A 126 -1.38 -0.12 -0.43
CA ARG A 126 -0.06 0.08 0.17
C ARG A 126 0.01 -0.51 1.58
N ILE A 127 0.31 -1.79 1.66
CA ILE A 127 0.51 -2.45 2.94
C ILE A 127 1.94 -2.20 3.39
N ARG A 128 2.12 -1.24 4.30
CA ARG A 128 3.36 -1.12 5.06
C ARG A 128 3.22 -2.04 6.27
N ARG A 129 4.25 -2.82 6.56
CA ARG A 129 4.46 -3.35 7.91
C ARG A 129 5.47 -2.40 8.51
N GLU A 130 5.16 -1.79 9.64
CA GLU A 130 6.18 -1.24 10.53
C GLU A 130 6.13 -2.17 11.73
N ILE A 131 7.24 -2.82 12.08
CA ILE A 131 7.32 -3.68 13.27
C ILE A 131 8.35 -3.05 14.20
N TYR A 132 7.90 -2.72 15.41
CA TYR A 132 8.76 -2.56 16.56
C TYR A 132 9.16 -3.94 17.10
N ILE A 133 10.47 -4.13 17.32
CA ILE A 133 11.05 -5.37 17.83
C ILE A 133 10.64 -5.51 19.31
N GLY A 134 9.90 -6.57 19.63
CA GLY A 134 9.65 -6.96 21.01
C GLY A 134 8.32 -7.66 21.21
N GLY A 135 8.22 -8.92 20.79
CA GLY A 135 7.08 -9.78 21.08
C GLY A 135 6.92 -10.94 20.11
N ILE A 136 6.68 -12.14 20.65
CA ILE A 136 6.30 -13.33 19.92
C ILE A 136 4.78 -13.44 20.06
N GLY A 137 4.04 -12.90 19.09
CA GLY A 137 2.58 -12.92 19.13
C GLY A 137 1.96 -12.73 17.75
N SER A 138 1.83 -13.87 17.06
CA SER A 138 0.82 -14.20 16.04
C SER A 138 -0.18 -13.11 15.66
N CYS A 139 0.20 -12.19 14.76
CA CYS A 139 -0.76 -11.77 13.73
C CYS A 139 -1.01 -13.02 12.87
N ASN A 140 -2.27 -13.46 12.76
CA ASN A 140 -2.60 -14.52 11.82
C ASN A 140 -2.53 -13.92 10.41
N GLU A 141 -1.31 -13.77 9.89
CA GLU A 141 -0.98 -13.12 8.62
C GLU A 141 -1.79 -13.69 7.44
N ASN A 142 -2.35 -14.89 7.60
CA ASN A 142 -3.25 -15.51 6.65
C ASN A 142 -4.55 -14.72 6.45
N SER A 143 -5.16 -14.11 7.48
CA SER A 143 -6.47 -13.44 7.34
C SER A 143 -6.42 -12.19 6.48
N LEU A 144 -5.40 -11.36 6.64
CA LEU A 144 -5.23 -10.14 5.84
C LEU A 144 -4.92 -10.49 4.39
N HIS A 145 -3.98 -11.41 4.14
CA HIS A 145 -3.64 -11.84 2.78
C HIS A 145 -4.81 -12.54 2.07
N LEU A 146 -5.57 -13.36 2.79
CA LEU A 146 -6.83 -13.95 2.31
C LEU A 146 -7.83 -12.86 1.93
N THR A 147 -7.96 -11.81 2.74
CA THR A 147 -8.92 -10.73 2.46
C THR A 147 -8.47 -9.90 1.26
N ILE A 148 -7.20 -9.55 1.15
CA ILE A 148 -6.68 -8.79 0.01
C ILE A 148 -6.89 -9.56 -1.29
N ALA A 149 -6.51 -10.84 -1.29
CA ALA A 149 -6.69 -11.70 -2.43
C ALA A 149 -8.18 -11.77 -2.80
N LYS A 150 -9.05 -12.12 -1.85
CA LYS A 150 -10.47 -12.32 -2.12
C LYS A 150 -11.22 -11.07 -2.58
N PHE A 151 -10.84 -9.88 -2.11
CA PHE A 151 -11.68 -8.69 -2.27
C PHE A 151 -11.07 -7.61 -3.17
N CYS A 152 -9.79 -7.68 -3.57
CA CYS A 152 -9.17 -6.67 -4.44
C CYS A 152 -8.99 -7.13 -5.91
N PRO A 153 -10.00 -7.64 -6.65
CA PRO A 153 -9.77 -8.23 -7.96
C PRO A 153 -9.18 -7.24 -8.97
N ASN A 154 -9.53 -5.95 -8.85
CA ASN A 154 -9.11 -4.86 -9.74
C ASN A 154 -7.79 -4.18 -9.33
N LEU A 155 -7.04 -4.77 -8.38
CA LEU A 155 -5.81 -4.17 -7.87
C LEU A 155 -4.74 -4.08 -8.97
N LYS A 156 -4.27 -2.86 -9.27
CA LYS A 156 -3.21 -2.64 -10.28
C LYS A 156 -1.82 -2.49 -9.70
N LYS A 157 -1.72 -1.92 -8.50
CA LYS A 157 -0.44 -1.65 -7.85
C LYS A 157 -0.46 -2.12 -6.40
N LEU A 158 0.51 -2.94 -6.04
CA LEU A 158 0.68 -3.46 -4.69
C LEU A 158 2.02 -3.01 -4.10
N CYS A 159 2.03 -2.61 -2.84
CA CYS A 159 3.24 -2.54 -2.04
C CYS A 159 3.14 -3.54 -0.89
N ILE A 160 4.14 -4.41 -0.73
CA ILE A 160 4.15 -5.47 0.28
C ILE A 160 5.55 -5.65 0.87
N GLY A 161 5.63 -5.97 2.16
CA GLY A 161 6.82 -6.54 2.79
C GLY A 161 6.46 -7.86 3.45
N PHE A 162 7.19 -8.93 3.14
CA PHE A 162 7.01 -10.24 3.77
C PHE A 162 8.26 -10.66 4.53
N LYS A 163 8.05 -11.43 5.61
CA LYS A 163 9.12 -12.06 6.40
C LYS A 163 9.61 -13.30 5.65
N ASN A 164 10.89 -13.66 5.82
CA ASN A 164 11.51 -14.83 5.20
C ASN A 164 10.56 -16.05 5.23
N ASN A 165 10.43 -16.74 4.09
CA ASN A 165 9.65 -17.97 3.86
C ASN A 165 8.14 -17.84 3.60
N LYS A 166 7.56 -16.63 3.52
CA LYS A 166 6.11 -16.45 3.23
C LYS A 166 5.79 -16.14 1.76
N LEU A 167 6.30 -16.99 0.88
CA LEU A 167 6.08 -16.91 -0.57
C LEU A 167 4.63 -17.20 -0.99
N GLU A 168 3.87 -17.92 -0.16
CA GLU A 168 2.47 -18.30 -0.41
C GLU A 168 1.52 -17.11 -0.49
N THR A 169 1.85 -16.00 0.19
CA THR A 169 1.08 -14.75 0.12
C THR A 169 1.03 -14.19 -1.29
N LEU A 170 2.18 -14.13 -1.98
CA LEU A 170 2.24 -13.61 -3.35
C LEU A 170 1.48 -14.52 -4.32
N LYS A 171 1.49 -15.83 -4.09
CA LYS A 171 0.66 -16.79 -4.85
C LYS A 171 -0.81 -16.43 -4.75
N MET A 172 -1.33 -16.34 -3.53
CA MET A 172 -2.76 -16.07 -3.31
C MET A 172 -3.19 -14.72 -3.89
N ILE A 173 -2.37 -13.67 -3.71
CA ILE A 173 -2.65 -12.36 -4.30
C ILE A 173 -2.67 -12.48 -5.83
N SER A 174 -1.69 -13.15 -6.43
CA SER A 174 -1.60 -13.29 -7.88
C SER A 174 -2.78 -14.06 -8.46
N ASP A 175 -3.25 -15.10 -7.76
CA ASP A 175 -4.41 -15.91 -8.18
C ASP A 175 -5.71 -15.10 -8.22
N ASN A 176 -5.83 -14.05 -7.40
CA ASN A 176 -7.08 -13.28 -7.27
C ASN A 176 -7.00 -11.84 -7.82
N CYS A 177 -5.82 -11.24 -7.93
CA CYS A 177 -5.58 -9.87 -8.44
C CYS A 177 -5.08 -9.93 -9.89
N GLN A 178 -5.96 -10.28 -10.83
CA GLN A 178 -5.57 -10.55 -12.22
C GLN A 178 -5.05 -9.32 -12.98
N TYR A 179 -5.42 -8.11 -12.54
CA TYR A 179 -5.00 -6.84 -13.13
C TYR A 179 -3.75 -6.24 -12.50
N LEU A 180 -3.03 -6.99 -11.65
CA LEU A 180 -1.84 -6.50 -11.00
C LEU A 180 -0.73 -6.28 -12.04
N GLU A 181 -0.31 -5.03 -12.20
CA GLU A 181 0.69 -4.60 -13.19
C GLU A 181 2.01 -4.19 -12.52
N SER A 182 1.95 -3.72 -11.27
CA SER A 182 3.09 -3.18 -10.52
C SER A 182 3.14 -3.74 -9.10
N ILE A 183 4.31 -4.23 -8.70
CA ILE A 183 4.59 -4.65 -7.33
C ILE A 183 5.81 -3.91 -6.80
N LYS A 184 5.66 -3.28 -5.64
CA LYS A 184 6.74 -2.81 -4.79
C LYS A 184 6.97 -3.80 -3.64
N ILE A 185 8.17 -4.34 -3.52
CA ILE A 185 8.57 -5.24 -2.44
C ILE A 185 9.54 -4.52 -1.50
N LEU A 186 9.24 -4.54 -0.21
CA LEU A 186 10.12 -4.04 0.84
C LEU A 186 11.22 -5.07 1.12
N CYS A 187 12.49 -4.66 1.04
CA CYS A 187 13.67 -5.51 1.20
C CYS A 187 14.55 -5.06 2.37
N GLY A 188 15.29 -6.02 2.94
CA GLY A 188 16.34 -5.79 3.94
C GLY A 188 15.88 -5.89 5.40
N GLY A 189 16.84 -5.97 6.34
CA GLY A 189 16.57 -6.13 7.77
C GLY A 189 15.70 -7.36 8.08
N TYR A 190 14.50 -7.12 8.63
CA TYR A 190 13.50 -8.15 8.95
C TYR A 190 12.69 -8.67 7.75
N TYR A 191 12.85 -8.07 6.58
CA TYR A 191 12.18 -8.46 5.34
C TYR A 191 13.02 -9.44 4.50
N SER A 192 12.37 -9.99 3.47
CA SER A 192 13.01 -10.83 2.47
C SER A 192 14.16 -10.13 1.73
N SER A 193 15.11 -10.94 1.29
CA SER A 193 16.19 -10.49 0.40
C SER A 193 15.67 -10.18 -1.01
N GLU A 194 16.41 -9.39 -1.79
CA GLU A 194 16.08 -9.16 -3.22
C GLU A 194 16.00 -10.48 -3.99
N LYS A 195 16.91 -11.41 -3.70
CA LYS A 195 16.92 -12.77 -4.26
C LYS A 195 15.62 -13.52 -3.97
N GLU A 196 15.12 -13.48 -2.75
CA GLU A 196 13.82 -14.08 -2.39
C GLU A 196 12.65 -13.37 -3.09
N ALA A 197 12.70 -12.04 -3.16
CA ALA A 197 11.68 -11.23 -3.83
C ALA A 197 11.58 -11.58 -5.32
N LEU A 198 12.72 -11.65 -6.02
CA LEU A 198 12.79 -12.03 -7.43
C LEU A 198 12.26 -13.44 -7.65
N LYS A 199 12.68 -14.41 -6.82
CA LYS A 199 12.15 -15.79 -6.88
C LYS A 199 10.63 -15.85 -6.70
N ALA A 200 10.09 -15.06 -5.78
CA ALA A 200 8.66 -15.00 -5.53
C ALA A 200 7.89 -14.48 -6.74
N VAL A 201 8.34 -13.34 -7.29
CA VAL A 201 7.69 -12.69 -8.43
C VAL A 201 7.79 -13.58 -9.68
N ALA A 202 8.94 -14.20 -9.93
CA ALA A 202 9.14 -15.15 -11.04
C ALA A 202 8.17 -16.32 -10.99
N LYS A 203 7.88 -16.81 -9.79
CA LYS A 203 7.04 -17.98 -9.59
C LYS A 203 5.55 -17.66 -9.70
N TYR A 204 5.11 -16.52 -9.17
CA TYR A 204 3.68 -16.27 -8.95
C TYR A 204 3.09 -15.11 -9.73
N SER A 205 3.89 -14.15 -10.19
CA SER A 205 3.38 -12.87 -10.68
C SER A 205 3.81 -12.60 -12.13
N GLN A 206 3.37 -13.45 -13.05
CA GLN A 206 3.76 -13.44 -14.48
C GLN A 206 3.17 -12.27 -15.30
N ASN A 207 2.22 -11.51 -14.74
CA ASN A 207 1.61 -10.35 -15.40
C ASN A 207 2.24 -9.01 -15.01
N ILE A 208 3.26 -9.04 -14.15
CA ILE A 208 3.91 -7.82 -13.66
C ILE A 208 4.78 -7.19 -14.73
N THR A 209 4.55 -5.90 -14.95
CA THR A 209 5.31 -5.04 -15.87
C THR A 209 6.24 -4.08 -15.13
N GLU A 210 6.03 -3.87 -13.83
CA GLU A 210 6.87 -3.04 -12.97
C GLU A 210 7.16 -3.73 -11.64
N LEU A 211 8.44 -3.97 -11.34
CA LEU A 211 8.93 -4.46 -10.06
C LEU A 211 9.78 -3.38 -9.42
N ILE A 212 9.41 -2.97 -8.20
CA ILE A 212 10.17 -1.99 -7.40
C ILE A 212 10.71 -2.71 -6.16
N LEU A 213 12.03 -2.82 -6.04
CA LEU A 213 12.70 -3.31 -4.85
C LEU A 213 13.07 -2.12 -3.97
N TYR A 214 12.45 -2.02 -2.81
CA TYR A 214 12.59 -0.88 -1.91
C TYR A 214 13.33 -1.29 -0.64
N HIS A 215 14.58 -0.87 -0.52
CA HIS A 215 15.44 -1.20 0.61
C HIS A 215 15.18 -0.28 1.80
N LEU A 216 14.81 -0.88 2.93
CA LEU A 216 14.63 -0.16 4.20
C LEU A 216 15.89 -0.21 5.07
N PHE A 217 16.60 -1.34 5.04
CA PHE A 217 17.80 -1.60 5.84
C PHE A 217 18.79 -2.42 5.01
N SER A 218 20.09 -2.31 5.30
CA SER A 218 21.06 -3.22 4.71
C SER A 218 20.87 -4.64 5.27
N LYS A 219 21.02 -5.63 4.41
CA LYS A 219 21.23 -7.03 4.79
C LYS A 219 22.45 -7.45 4.00
N GLN A 220 23.47 -7.98 4.66
CA GLN A 220 24.72 -8.33 3.99
C GLN A 220 24.42 -9.30 2.84
N LEU A 221 24.46 -8.78 1.62
CA LEU A 221 24.20 -9.51 0.40
C LEU A 221 25.54 -9.92 -0.23
N ARG A 222 25.52 -11.06 -0.91
CA ARG A 222 26.53 -11.42 -1.91
C ARG A 222 25.90 -11.16 -3.28
N SER A 223 26.71 -11.01 -4.32
CA SER A 223 26.21 -11.04 -5.70
C SER A 223 25.44 -12.34 -5.95
N PHE A 224 24.46 -12.30 -6.85
CA PHE A 224 23.61 -13.44 -7.22
C PHE A 224 23.29 -13.42 -8.72
N PRO A 225 24.33 -13.37 -9.59
CA PRO A 225 24.14 -13.22 -11.03
C PRO A 225 23.37 -14.39 -11.64
N GLU A 226 23.56 -15.61 -11.14
CA GLU A 226 22.88 -16.82 -11.62
C GLU A 226 21.36 -16.75 -11.36
N GLU A 227 20.94 -16.28 -10.18
CA GLU A 227 19.53 -16.12 -9.87
C GLU A 227 18.88 -14.98 -10.65
N LEU A 228 19.61 -13.87 -10.90
CA LEU A 228 19.14 -12.80 -11.80
C LEU A 228 18.97 -13.31 -13.22
N GLU A 229 19.94 -14.07 -13.72
CA GLU A 229 19.89 -14.68 -15.04
C GLU A 229 18.67 -15.62 -15.16
N SER A 230 18.45 -16.48 -14.15
CA SER A 230 17.27 -17.36 -14.09
C SER A 230 15.96 -16.58 -14.05
N PHE A 231 15.92 -15.48 -13.26
CA PHE A 231 14.78 -14.57 -13.21
C PHE A 231 14.49 -13.99 -14.60
N PHE A 232 15.44 -13.33 -15.26
CA PHE A 232 15.13 -12.71 -16.56
C PHE A 232 14.85 -13.72 -17.67
N LYS A 233 15.43 -14.93 -17.61
CA LYS A 233 15.07 -16.02 -18.52
C LYS A 233 13.59 -16.38 -18.42
N SER A 234 12.99 -16.43 -17.22
CA SER A 234 11.57 -16.74 -17.13
C SER A 234 10.69 -15.70 -17.82
N TRP A 235 11.12 -14.43 -17.91
CA TRP A 235 10.41 -13.39 -18.66
C TRP A 235 10.55 -13.50 -20.18
N THR A 236 11.63 -14.11 -20.68
CA THR A 236 11.77 -14.38 -22.13
C THR A 236 10.80 -15.43 -22.66
N SER A 237 10.19 -16.22 -21.78
CA SER A 237 9.28 -17.32 -22.16
C SER A 237 7.85 -16.86 -22.53
N HIS A 238 7.51 -15.58 -22.34
CA HIS A 238 6.18 -15.06 -22.62
C HIS A 238 6.01 -14.66 -24.09
N VAL A 239 4.89 -15.06 -24.70
CA VAL A 239 4.48 -14.65 -26.05
C VAL A 239 3.14 -13.90 -25.95
N PRO A 240 3.06 -12.60 -26.33
CA PRO A 240 4.16 -11.73 -26.78
C PRO A 240 5.17 -11.43 -25.66
N LEU A 241 6.39 -11.05 -26.04
CA LEU A 241 7.46 -10.70 -25.10
C LEU A 241 6.98 -9.60 -24.15
N LYS A 242 6.84 -9.94 -22.86
CA LYS A 242 6.50 -8.99 -21.81
C LYS A 242 7.78 -8.40 -21.23
N SER A 243 8.01 -7.12 -21.48
CA SER A 243 9.14 -6.41 -20.89
C SER A 243 8.84 -5.98 -19.45
N ILE A 244 9.80 -6.12 -18.55
CA ILE A 244 9.71 -5.66 -17.16
C ILE A 244 10.45 -4.33 -16.96
N SER A 245 9.88 -3.45 -16.13
CA SER A 245 10.58 -2.31 -15.55
C SER A 245 11.07 -2.71 -14.16
N LEU A 246 12.37 -2.67 -13.92
CA LEU A 246 12.97 -2.97 -12.63
C LEU A 246 13.49 -1.67 -12.00
N VAL A 247 13.03 -1.36 -10.80
CA VAL A 247 13.46 -0.16 -10.05
C VAL A 247 14.04 -0.58 -8.72
N VAL A 248 15.27 -0.15 -8.42
CA VAL A 248 15.91 -0.37 -7.13
C VAL A 248 15.94 0.96 -6.39
N VAL A 249 15.30 1.01 -5.22
CA VAL A 249 15.26 2.20 -4.38
C VAL A 249 16.01 1.92 -3.10
N THR A 250 17.12 2.62 -2.91
CA THR A 250 17.97 2.55 -1.72
C THR A 250 17.89 3.83 -0.91
N ASN A 251 18.18 3.73 0.40
CA ASN A 251 18.47 4.89 1.25
C ASN A 251 19.98 4.98 1.50
N TYR A 252 20.42 6.08 2.10
CA TYR A 252 21.83 6.34 2.45
C TYR A 252 22.45 5.33 3.43
N ILE A 253 21.66 4.45 4.04
CA ILE A 253 22.10 3.40 4.99
C ILE A 253 22.29 2.05 4.27
N CYS A 254 21.80 1.91 3.04
CA CYS A 254 21.87 0.67 2.28
C CYS A 254 23.14 0.62 1.42
N GLU A 255 24.17 -0.06 1.93
CA GLU A 255 25.45 -0.26 1.23
C GLU A 255 25.43 -1.47 0.28
N SER A 256 24.40 -2.32 0.35
CA SER A 256 24.33 -3.60 -0.38
C SER A 256 22.94 -3.79 -0.99
N SER A 257 22.81 -3.41 -2.26
CA SER A 257 21.67 -3.65 -3.13
C SER A 257 22.14 -4.27 -4.45
N LEU A 258 21.24 -4.89 -5.22
CA LEU A 258 21.64 -5.65 -6.40
C LEU A 258 22.42 -4.83 -7.43
N ASP A 259 22.18 -3.51 -7.52
CA ASP A 259 22.80 -2.57 -8.45
C ASP A 259 24.22 -2.14 -8.03
N LYS A 260 24.69 -2.55 -6.84
CA LYS A 260 26.04 -2.26 -6.33
C LYS A 260 27.08 -3.31 -6.69
N TYR A 261 26.68 -4.41 -7.34
CA TYR A 261 27.58 -5.50 -7.71
C TYR A 261 27.74 -5.57 -9.23
N ASP A 262 28.97 -5.51 -9.72
CA ASP A 262 29.27 -5.50 -11.16
C ASP A 262 28.73 -6.74 -11.88
N GLU A 263 28.89 -7.93 -11.29
CA GLU A 263 28.38 -9.20 -11.83
C GLU A 263 26.86 -9.16 -12.07
N ASN A 264 26.10 -8.59 -11.15
CA ASN A 264 24.65 -8.42 -11.31
C ASN A 264 24.34 -7.39 -12.42
N MET A 265 25.10 -6.31 -12.48
CA MET A 265 24.93 -5.26 -13.48
C MET A 265 25.27 -5.74 -14.90
N GLU A 266 26.20 -6.67 -15.07
CA GLU A 266 26.47 -7.32 -16.36
C GLU A 266 25.24 -8.08 -16.87
N VAL A 267 24.61 -8.87 -15.99
CA VAL A 267 23.35 -9.57 -16.31
C VAL A 267 22.24 -8.58 -16.66
N ILE A 268 22.05 -7.52 -15.87
CA ILE A 268 21.02 -6.50 -16.14
C ILE A 268 21.26 -5.81 -17.49
N LYS A 269 22.49 -5.37 -17.77
CA LYS A 269 22.86 -4.75 -19.05
C LYS A 269 22.59 -5.68 -20.23
N LYS A 270 22.89 -6.97 -20.09
CA LYS A 270 22.55 -7.99 -21.09
C LYS A 270 21.05 -8.05 -21.35
N TYR A 271 20.21 -8.11 -20.32
CA TYR A 271 18.76 -8.21 -20.49
C TYR A 271 18.06 -6.90 -20.89
N ILE A 272 18.69 -5.75 -20.67
CA ILE A 272 18.30 -4.48 -21.31
C ILE A 272 18.49 -4.58 -22.84
N LYS A 273 19.66 -5.05 -23.30
CA LYS A 273 19.94 -5.21 -24.74
C LYS A 273 19.00 -6.21 -25.42
N LEU A 274 18.58 -7.26 -24.71
CA LEU A 274 17.61 -8.25 -25.18
C LEU A 274 16.16 -7.76 -25.17
N GLY A 275 15.88 -6.54 -24.71
CA GLY A 275 14.53 -5.98 -24.65
C GLY A 275 13.64 -6.55 -23.54
N VAL A 276 14.18 -7.41 -22.68
CA VAL A 276 13.46 -7.98 -21.52
C VAL A 276 13.27 -6.92 -20.45
N ILE A 277 14.30 -6.10 -20.19
CA ILE A 277 14.21 -4.98 -19.25
C ILE A 277 13.94 -3.72 -20.06
N LYS A 278 12.71 -3.19 -19.97
CA LYS A 278 12.32 -1.93 -20.63
C LYS A 278 12.92 -0.71 -19.96
N LYS A 279 13.01 -0.75 -18.64
CA LYS A 279 13.54 0.34 -17.82
C LYS A 279 14.24 -0.23 -16.60
N PHE A 280 15.45 0.24 -16.36
CA PHE A 280 16.17 0.03 -15.12
C PHE A 280 16.42 1.40 -14.47
N LYS A 281 16.09 1.55 -13.19
CA LYS A 281 16.30 2.79 -12.44
C LYS A 281 16.74 2.51 -11.02
#